data_AF-A0A2E6YCK9-F1
#
_entry.id   AF-A0A2E6YCK9-F1
#
_cell.length_a   1.000
_cell.length_b   1.000
_cell.length_c   1.000
_cell.angle_alpha   90.00
_cell.angle_beta   90.00
_cell.angle_gamma   90.00
#
_symmetry.space_group_name_H-M   'P 1'
#
loop_
_entity.id
_entity.type
_entity.pdbx_description
1 polymer ?
#
loop_
_entity_poly.entity_id
_entity_poly.type
_entity_poly.pdbx_seq_one_letter_code
_entity_poly.pdbx_strand_id
1 'polypeptide(L)'
;MIYHIVFPNLYFPIEIFGSEEIISILDFVFVGSLAISTVVGFFRGFVSEILSLLIWIIAFWATFTFDNNLGIYLFASIESEASRIWFSRLLIMAMVLLTGGIINKLLSKIVSWNFSGNLFFGILFGFFRGLVFITIIVLILEDTQLYSEPWVQDAMLLDYAENIRDFVTELFLDYYEPLETQIFKKGI
;
A
#
# COMPACT_ATOMS: atom_id res chain seq x y z
N MET A 1 20.53 20.17 -5.58
CA MET A 1 20.82 19.17 -6.64
C MET A 1 20.11 17.90 -6.22
N ILE A 2 18.85 17.75 -6.64
CA ILE A 2 17.99 16.64 -6.22
C ILE A 2 18.49 15.41 -6.97
N TYR A 3 18.79 14.34 -6.25
CA TYR A 3 19.13 13.06 -6.85
C TYR A 3 17.91 12.59 -7.65
N HIS A 4 17.91 12.75 -8.97
CA HIS A 4 17.08 11.89 -9.81
C HIS A 4 17.50 10.47 -9.47
N ILE A 5 16.62 9.74 -8.78
CA ILE A 5 16.84 8.32 -8.59
C ILE A 5 16.65 7.74 -9.99
N VAL A 6 17.76 7.61 -10.71
CA VAL A 6 17.82 6.90 -11.98
C VAL A 6 17.62 5.43 -11.63
N PHE A 7 16.37 5.04 -11.39
CA PHE A 7 16.01 3.64 -11.50
C PHE A 7 16.41 3.23 -12.92
N PRO A 8 17.14 2.12 -13.10
CA PRO A 8 17.38 1.62 -14.44
C PRO A 8 16.01 1.47 -15.09
N ASN A 9 15.83 2.13 -16.24
CA ASN A 9 14.65 2.06 -17.08
C ASN A 9 14.50 0.61 -17.58
N LEU A 10 14.02 -0.26 -16.69
CA LEU A 10 13.78 -1.68 -16.90
C LEU A 10 12.41 -1.82 -17.56
N TYR A 11 12.38 -1.48 -18.83
CA TYR A 11 11.27 -1.75 -19.71
C TYR A 11 11.47 -3.13 -20.32
N PHE A 12 10.48 -3.98 -20.15
CA PHE A 12 10.44 -5.26 -20.84
C PHE A 12 9.43 -5.12 -21.97
N PRO A 13 9.88 -4.95 -23.23
CA PRO A 13 8.96 -5.01 -24.36
C PRO A 13 8.42 -6.43 -24.45
N ILE A 14 7.10 -6.57 -24.36
CA ILE A 14 6.42 -7.85 -24.53
C ILE A 14 5.43 -7.72 -25.67
N GLU A 15 5.49 -8.65 -26.60
CA GLU A 15 4.53 -8.75 -27.68
C GLU A 15 3.33 -9.59 -27.18
N ILE A 16 2.26 -8.91 -26.77
CA ILE A 16 1.04 -9.53 -26.28
C ILE A 16 -0.01 -9.40 -27.39
N PHE A 17 -0.45 -10.52 -27.97
CA PHE A 17 -1.48 -10.52 -29.03
C PHE A 17 -1.18 -9.59 -30.23
N GLY A 18 0.09 -9.34 -30.54
CA GLY A 18 0.50 -8.48 -31.66
C GLY A 18 0.52 -6.98 -31.35
N SER A 19 0.28 -6.57 -30.10
CA SER A 19 0.65 -5.24 -29.61
C SER A 19 1.97 -5.30 -28.87
N GLU A 20 2.87 -4.36 -29.18
CA GLU A 20 4.06 -4.10 -28.36
C GLU A 20 3.62 -3.35 -27.11
N GLU A 21 3.51 -4.07 -26.00
CA GLU A 21 3.25 -3.48 -24.69
C GLU A 21 4.55 -3.36 -23.91
N ILE A 22 4.70 -2.23 -23.22
CA ILE A 22 5.84 -1.96 -22.36
C ILE A 22 5.43 -2.35 -20.94
N ILE A 23 6.10 -3.34 -20.37
CA ILE A 23 5.92 -3.67 -18.95
C ILE A 23 6.99 -2.97 -18.14
N SER A 24 6.54 -2.18 -17.17
CA SER A 24 7.39 -1.49 -16.21
C SER A 24 7.71 -2.40 -15.02
N ILE A 25 8.82 -2.09 -14.33
CA ILE A 25 9.12 -2.64 -13.00
C ILE A 25 7.96 -2.45 -12.02
N LEU A 26 7.18 -1.37 -12.14
CA LEU A 26 6.05 -1.09 -11.26
C LEU A 26 4.93 -2.14 -11.42
N ASP A 27 4.71 -2.63 -12.63
CA ASP A 27 3.73 -3.71 -12.89
C ASP A 27 4.11 -4.99 -12.13
N PHE A 28 5.40 -5.34 -12.11
CA PHE A 28 5.91 -6.47 -11.33
C PHE A 28 5.73 -6.25 -9.82
N VAL A 29 5.86 -5.02 -9.34
CA VAL A 29 5.62 -4.69 -7.93
C VAL A 29 4.14 -4.87 -7.59
N PHE A 30 3.22 -4.37 -8.42
CA PHE A 30 1.78 -4.54 -8.21
C PHE A 30 1.37 -6.01 -8.24
N VAL A 31 1.71 -6.73 -9.32
CA VAL A 31 1.37 -8.16 -9.47
C VAL A 31 2.04 -8.98 -8.37
N GLY A 32 3.32 -8.72 -8.09
CA GLY A 32 4.08 -9.42 -7.05
C GLY A 32 3.47 -9.24 -5.66
N SER A 33 3.10 -8.01 -5.29
CA SER A 33 2.49 -7.72 -3.99
C SER A 33 1.13 -8.43 -3.84
N LEU A 34 0.30 -8.40 -4.87
CA LEU A 34 -1.01 -9.05 -4.89
C LEU A 34 -0.87 -10.57 -4.84
N ALA A 35 0.03 -11.14 -5.64
CA ALA A 35 0.28 -12.58 -5.71
C ALA A 35 0.83 -13.09 -4.37
N ILE A 36 1.85 -12.45 -3.81
CA ILE A 36 2.42 -12.82 -2.51
C ILE A 36 1.34 -12.74 -1.44
N SER A 37 0.56 -11.65 -1.40
CA SER A 37 -0.50 -11.48 -0.41
C SER A 37 -1.56 -12.59 -0.51
N THR A 38 -1.98 -12.93 -1.73
CA THR A 38 -2.96 -13.97 -2.01
C THR A 38 -2.44 -15.36 -1.62
N VAL A 39 -1.20 -15.69 -2.02
CA VAL A 39 -0.55 -16.98 -1.70
C VAL A 39 -0.32 -17.11 -0.20
N VAL A 40 0.07 -16.04 0.47
CA VAL A 40 0.22 -16.06 1.94
C VAL A 40 -1.14 -16.30 2.62
N GLY A 41 -2.21 -15.68 2.12
CA GLY A 41 -3.57 -15.88 2.64
C GLY A 41 -4.08 -17.30 2.46
N PHE A 42 -3.70 -17.97 1.37
CA PHE A 42 -3.97 -19.39 1.14
C PHE A 42 -3.43 -20.28 2.28
N PHE A 43 -2.27 -19.95 2.86
CA PHE A 43 -1.63 -20.79 3.89
C PHE A 43 -2.03 -20.47 5.34
N ARG A 44 -2.52 -19.26 5.64
CA ARG A 44 -2.66 -18.77 7.04
C ARG A 44 -3.96 -19.14 7.75
N GLY A 45 -4.97 -19.61 7.03
CA GLY A 45 -6.27 -19.95 7.59
C GLY A 45 -7.18 -18.74 7.84
N PHE A 46 -8.49 -18.98 7.96
CA PHE A 46 -9.57 -18.00 7.82
C PHE A 46 -9.55 -16.96 8.92
N VAL A 47 -9.45 -17.43 10.17
CA VAL A 47 -9.43 -16.55 11.35
C VAL A 47 -8.20 -15.65 11.34
N SER A 48 -7.05 -16.21 10.96
CA SER A 48 -5.82 -15.43 10.84
C SER A 48 -5.90 -14.39 9.73
N GLU A 49 -6.56 -14.71 8.63
CA GLU A 49 -6.65 -13.82 7.49
C GLU A 49 -7.69 -12.71 7.69
N ILE A 50 -8.85 -12.99 8.32
CA ILE A 50 -9.82 -11.94 8.66
C ILE A 50 -9.25 -10.97 9.70
N LEU A 51 -8.52 -11.48 10.71
CA LEU A 51 -7.82 -10.64 11.68
C LEU A 51 -6.71 -9.84 11.01
N SER A 52 -5.94 -10.46 10.11
CA SER A 52 -4.94 -9.75 9.30
C SER A 52 -5.58 -8.60 8.53
N LEU A 53 -6.68 -8.83 7.82
CA LEU A 53 -7.36 -7.79 7.05
C LEU A 53 -7.83 -6.64 7.95
N LEU A 54 -8.43 -6.95 9.10
CA LEU A 54 -8.83 -5.94 10.08
C LEU A 54 -7.63 -5.14 10.59
N ILE A 55 -6.51 -5.79 10.87
CA ILE A 55 -5.28 -5.11 11.31
C ILE A 55 -4.77 -4.17 10.22
N TRP A 56 -4.81 -4.57 8.95
CA TRP A 56 -4.43 -3.70 7.83
C TRP A 56 -5.36 -2.49 7.69
N ILE A 57 -6.67 -2.68 7.83
CA ILE A 57 -7.65 -1.58 7.82
C ILE A 57 -7.37 -0.60 8.96
N ILE A 58 -7.18 -1.11 10.18
CA ILE A 58 -6.88 -0.28 11.36
C ILE A 58 -5.54 0.44 11.18
N ALA A 59 -4.52 -0.23 10.64
CA ALA A 59 -3.20 0.35 10.40
C ALA A 59 -3.27 1.48 9.36
N PHE A 60 -4.01 1.26 8.27
CA PHE A 60 -4.24 2.26 7.23
C PHE A 60 -4.99 3.47 7.80
N TRP A 61 -6.12 3.26 8.49
CA TRP A 61 -6.87 4.34 9.13
C TRP A 61 -6.04 5.12 10.16
N ALA A 62 -5.31 4.43 11.04
CA ALA A 62 -4.46 5.06 12.06
C ALA A 62 -3.35 5.91 11.41
N THR A 63 -2.81 5.45 10.29
CA THR A 63 -1.75 6.13 9.56
C THR A 63 -2.14 7.55 9.16
N PHE A 64 -3.34 7.74 8.56
CA PHE A 64 -3.81 9.06 8.15
C PHE A 64 -4.44 9.87 9.30
N THR A 65 -4.82 9.22 10.39
CA THR A 65 -5.36 9.90 11.58
C THR A 65 -4.24 10.54 12.44
N PHE A 66 -3.07 9.90 12.51
CA PHE A 66 -1.99 10.28 13.42
C PHE A 66 -0.71 10.79 12.73
N ASP A 67 -0.66 10.90 11.40
CA ASP A 67 0.53 11.29 10.64
C ASP A 67 1.12 12.65 11.02
N ASN A 68 0.27 13.67 11.13
CA ASN A 68 0.68 15.05 11.41
C ASN A 68 1.30 15.22 12.81
N ASN A 69 0.88 14.41 13.79
CA ASN A 69 1.33 14.54 15.17
C ASN A 69 2.70 13.91 15.40
N LEU A 70 3.07 12.86 14.66
CA LEU A 70 4.32 12.11 14.88
C LEU A 70 5.51 12.65 14.10
N GLY A 71 5.28 13.20 12.90
CA GLY A 71 6.38 13.65 12.03
C GLY A 71 7.16 14.82 12.57
N ILE A 72 6.50 15.74 13.28
CA ILE A 72 7.13 16.93 13.84
C ILE A 72 8.15 16.55 14.93
N TYR A 73 7.88 15.52 15.74
CA TYR A 73 8.74 15.17 16.87
C TYR A 73 9.85 14.18 16.51
N LEU A 74 9.59 13.18 15.66
CA LEU A 74 10.54 12.10 15.39
C LEU A 74 11.47 12.37 14.23
N PHE A 75 11.03 13.16 13.25
CA PHE A 75 11.72 13.34 11.97
C PHE A 75 11.97 14.81 11.67
N ALA A 76 12.18 15.63 12.71
CA ALA A 76 12.46 17.06 12.60
C ALA A 76 13.73 17.36 11.78
N SER A 77 14.66 16.41 11.68
CA SER A 77 15.90 16.53 10.90
C SER A 77 15.74 16.26 9.40
N ILE A 78 14.56 15.82 8.95
CA ILE A 78 14.29 15.61 7.52
C ILE A 78 13.81 16.91 6.89
N GLU A 79 14.53 17.40 5.88
CA GLU A 79 14.24 18.68 5.22
C GLU A 79 12.93 18.64 4.41
N SER A 80 12.63 17.50 3.76
CA SER A 80 11.43 17.31 2.96
C SER A 80 10.21 17.01 3.83
N GLU A 81 9.21 17.89 3.80
CA GLU A 81 7.94 17.73 4.53
C GLU A 81 7.18 16.47 4.07
N ALA A 82 7.09 16.23 2.76
CA ALA A 82 6.43 15.04 2.21
C ALA A 82 7.09 13.75 2.72
N SER A 83 8.44 13.70 2.70
CA SER A 83 9.18 12.56 3.21
C SER A 83 8.94 12.35 4.71
N ARG A 84 8.94 13.44 5.50
CA ARG A 84 8.68 13.40 6.94
C ARG A 84 7.30 12.81 7.26
N ILE A 85 6.27 13.22 6.52
CA ILE A 85 4.90 12.70 6.68
C ILE A 85 4.87 11.22 6.34
N TRP A 86 5.44 10.80 5.21
CA TRP A 86 5.46 9.39 4.81
C TRP A 86 6.25 8.48 5.75
N PHE A 87 7.38 8.93 6.29
CA PHE A 87 8.10 8.17 7.32
C PHE A 87 7.26 7.98 8.58
N SER A 88 6.51 9.00 8.98
CA SER A 88 5.59 8.93 10.13
C SER A 88 4.46 7.95 9.86
N ARG A 89 3.86 8.04 8.68
CA ARG A 89 2.81 7.14 8.20
C ARG A 89 3.26 5.68 8.24
N LEU A 90 4.41 5.39 7.62
CA LEU A 90 4.99 4.05 7.58
C LEU A 90 5.35 3.53 8.97
N LEU A 91 5.83 4.40 9.87
CA LEU A 91 6.16 4.02 11.24
C LEU A 91 4.90 3.68 12.05
N ILE A 92 3.84 4.47 11.95
CA ILE A 92 2.54 4.18 12.58
C ILE A 92 2.02 2.84 12.07
N MET A 93 1.98 2.68 10.74
CA MET A 93 1.52 1.45 10.11
C MET A 93 2.33 0.25 10.61
N ALA A 94 3.66 0.33 10.61
CA ALA A 94 4.52 -0.74 11.11
C ALA A 94 4.22 -1.10 12.57
N MET A 95 4.04 -0.11 13.45
CA MET A 95 3.71 -0.35 14.86
C MET A 95 2.36 -1.07 15.02
N VAL A 96 1.34 -0.66 14.27
CA VAL A 96 0.01 -1.30 14.30
C VAL A 96 0.07 -2.72 13.71
N LEU A 97 0.76 -2.91 12.58
CA LEU A 97 0.91 -4.22 11.94
C LEU A 97 1.68 -5.20 12.83
N LEU A 98 2.74 -4.75 13.50
CA LEU A 98 3.53 -5.58 14.41
C LEU A 98 2.71 -5.99 15.64
N THR A 99 2.09 -5.02 16.32
CA THR A 99 1.27 -5.30 17.51
C THR A 99 0.04 -6.14 17.17
N GLY A 100 -0.68 -5.79 16.11
CA GLY A 100 -1.79 -6.55 15.57
C GLY A 100 -1.37 -7.95 15.15
N GLY A 101 -0.22 -8.11 14.48
CA GLY A 101 0.28 -9.42 14.05
C GLY A 101 0.56 -10.37 15.21
N ILE A 102 1.10 -9.84 16.33
CA ILE A 102 1.29 -10.61 17.56
C ILE A 102 -0.06 -11.05 18.13
N ILE A 103 -1.02 -10.12 18.23
CA ILE A 103 -2.39 -10.40 18.71
C ILE A 103 -3.05 -11.46 17.82
N ASN A 104 -2.93 -11.32 16.50
CA ASN A 104 -3.47 -12.25 15.53
C ASN A 104 -2.92 -13.66 15.75
N LYS A 105 -1.59 -13.79 15.90
CA LYS A 105 -0.95 -15.09 16.15
C LYS A 105 -1.45 -15.75 17.44
N LEU A 106 -1.69 -14.96 18.49
CA LEU A 106 -2.21 -15.46 19.76
C LEU A 106 -3.68 -15.90 19.61
N LEU A 107 -4.54 -15.05 19.04
CA LEU A 107 -5.96 -15.34 18.87
C LEU A 107 -6.21 -16.51 17.91
N SER A 108 -5.50 -16.54 16.79
CA SER A 108 -5.61 -17.62 15.80
C SER A 108 -5.21 -18.99 16.34
N LYS A 109 -4.38 -19.04 17.39
CA LYS A 109 -4.03 -20.30 18.08
C LYS A 109 -5.13 -20.76 19.03
N ILE A 110 -5.88 -19.83 19.61
CA ILE A 110 -6.95 -20.12 20.57
C ILE A 110 -8.23 -20.53 19.82
N VAL A 111 -8.48 -19.96 18.64
CA VAL A 111 -9.67 -20.25 17.84
C VAL A 111 -9.41 -21.42 16.90
N SER A 112 -9.94 -22.60 17.22
CA SER A 112 -9.86 -23.80 16.37
C SER A 112 -11.02 -23.90 15.38
N TRP A 113 -11.28 -22.86 14.59
CA TRP A 113 -12.35 -22.88 13.59
C TRP A 113 -11.80 -23.35 12.24
N ASN A 114 -12.04 -24.61 11.89
CA ASN A 114 -11.77 -25.14 10.55
C ASN A 114 -13.10 -25.38 9.83
N PHE A 115 -13.35 -24.59 8.77
CA PHE A 115 -14.47 -24.78 7.86
C PHE A 115 -13.98 -25.07 6.44
N SER A 116 -14.75 -25.78 5.62
CA SER A 116 -14.35 -26.20 4.28
C SER A 116 -13.98 -25.03 3.35
N GLY A 117 -14.58 -23.85 3.54
CA GLY A 117 -14.27 -22.63 2.78
C GLY A 117 -13.01 -21.87 3.23
N ASN A 118 -12.26 -22.38 4.21
CA ASN A 118 -11.09 -21.72 4.78
C ASN A 118 -10.09 -21.23 3.71
N LEU A 119 -9.82 -22.09 2.73
CA LEU A 119 -8.90 -21.79 1.63
C LEU A 119 -9.36 -20.63 0.74
N PHE A 120 -10.64 -20.67 0.36
CA PHE A 120 -11.25 -19.66 -0.52
C PHE A 120 -11.23 -18.28 0.12
N PHE A 121 -11.62 -18.20 1.39
CA PHE A 121 -11.57 -16.93 2.12
C PHE A 121 -10.14 -16.46 2.39
N GLY A 122 -9.19 -17.38 2.60
CA GLY A 122 -7.77 -17.04 2.71
C GLY A 122 -7.25 -16.34 1.46
N ILE A 123 -7.57 -16.89 0.27
CA ILE A 123 -7.27 -16.26 -1.02
C ILE A 123 -7.96 -14.88 -1.12
N LEU A 124 -9.26 -14.82 -0.82
CA LEU A 124 -10.07 -13.61 -0.96
C LEU A 124 -9.57 -12.45 -0.07
N PHE A 125 -9.31 -12.72 1.20
CA PHE A 125 -8.80 -11.70 2.13
C PHE A 125 -7.34 -11.35 1.84
N GLY A 126 -6.53 -12.32 1.42
CA GLY A 126 -5.17 -12.07 0.93
C GLY A 126 -5.18 -11.13 -0.29
N PHE A 127 -6.12 -11.31 -1.20
CA PHE A 127 -6.32 -10.41 -2.34
C PHE A 127 -6.70 -8.99 -1.88
N PHE A 128 -7.72 -8.84 -1.02
CA PHE A 128 -8.10 -7.52 -0.48
C PHE A 128 -6.97 -6.80 0.24
N ARG A 129 -6.16 -7.52 1.04
CA ARG A 129 -4.95 -6.94 1.64
C ARG A 129 -3.95 -6.47 0.58
N GLY A 130 -3.80 -7.23 -0.50
CA GLY A 130 -2.95 -6.83 -1.62
C GLY A 130 -3.43 -5.54 -2.27
N LEU A 131 -4.74 -5.33 -2.39
CA LEU A 131 -5.30 -4.05 -2.88
C LEU A 131 -4.93 -2.88 -1.96
N VAL A 132 -5.05 -3.04 -0.64
CA VAL A 132 -4.61 -2.01 0.33
C VAL A 132 -3.12 -1.70 0.15
N PHE A 133 -2.29 -2.71 -0.10
CA PHE A 133 -0.86 -2.51 -0.36
C PHE A 133 -0.60 -1.71 -1.64
N ILE A 134 -1.32 -2.02 -2.72
CA ILE A 134 -1.26 -1.26 -3.99
C ILE A 134 -1.65 0.20 -3.75
N THR A 135 -2.74 0.46 -3.04
CA THR A 135 -3.17 1.82 -2.67
C THR A 135 -2.05 2.58 -1.96
N ILE A 136 -1.38 1.97 -0.99
CA ILE A 136 -0.27 2.61 -0.26
C ILE A 136 0.88 2.95 -1.22
N ILE A 137 1.24 2.07 -2.15
CA ILE A 137 2.29 2.34 -3.13
C ILE A 137 1.92 3.55 -3.98
N VAL A 138 0.71 3.58 -4.54
CA VAL A 138 0.25 4.68 -5.40
C VAL A 138 0.26 6.01 -4.64
N LEU A 139 -0.28 6.04 -3.41
CA LEU A 139 -0.27 7.25 -2.59
C LEU A 139 1.15 7.74 -2.30
N ILE A 140 2.11 6.85 -2.04
CA ILE A 140 3.53 7.23 -1.86
C ILE A 140 4.08 7.82 -3.16
N LEU A 141 3.78 7.21 -4.30
CA LEU A 141 4.27 7.70 -5.59
C LEU A 141 3.72 9.10 -5.86
N GLU A 142 2.40 9.31 -5.78
CA GLU A 142 1.73 10.59 -6.02
C GLU A 142 2.21 11.72 -5.12
N ASP A 143 2.37 11.44 -3.83
CA ASP A 143 2.85 12.42 -2.86
C ASP A 143 4.37 12.69 -2.97
N THR A 144 5.07 11.99 -3.86
CA THR A 144 6.51 12.18 -4.14
C THR A 144 6.75 12.58 -5.59
N GLN A 145 7.95 13.09 -5.89
CA GLN A 145 8.33 13.44 -7.26
C GLN A 145 8.51 12.21 -8.18
N LEU A 146 8.38 10.99 -7.62
CA LEU A 146 8.51 9.74 -8.38
C LEU A 146 7.30 9.49 -9.30
N TYR A 147 6.13 10.05 -9.00
CA TYR A 147 4.95 9.84 -9.84
C TYR A 147 5.17 10.28 -11.28
N SER A 148 5.89 11.38 -11.52
CA SER A 148 6.18 11.90 -12.86
C SER A 148 7.29 11.13 -13.61
N GLU A 149 7.92 10.14 -12.98
CA GLU A 149 8.99 9.38 -13.62
C GLU A 149 8.43 8.41 -14.67
N PRO A 150 9.12 8.21 -15.82
CA PRO A 150 8.64 7.34 -16.89
C PRO A 150 8.32 5.91 -16.46
N TRP A 151 9.11 5.31 -15.57
CA TRP A 151 8.85 3.95 -15.07
C TRP A 151 7.56 3.84 -14.24
N VAL A 152 7.00 4.96 -13.77
CA VAL A 152 5.67 4.97 -13.14
C VAL A 152 4.61 5.20 -14.20
N GLN A 153 4.73 6.29 -14.97
CA GLN A 153 3.71 6.72 -15.95
C GLN A 153 3.51 5.74 -17.10
N ASP A 154 4.56 5.03 -17.51
CA ASP A 154 4.50 4.03 -18.58
C ASP A 154 4.03 2.64 -18.08
N ALA A 155 3.73 2.49 -16.79
CA ALA A 155 3.28 1.21 -16.24
C ALA A 155 1.86 0.88 -16.71
N MET A 156 1.70 -0.29 -17.31
CA MET A 156 0.43 -0.74 -17.91
C MET A 156 -0.71 -0.83 -16.89
N LEU A 157 -0.39 -1.14 -15.64
CA LEU A 157 -1.36 -1.33 -14.56
C LEU A 157 -1.61 -0.06 -13.73
N LEU A 158 -1.00 1.08 -14.07
CA LEU A 158 -1.12 2.31 -13.26
C LEU A 158 -2.57 2.77 -13.14
N ASP A 159 -3.30 2.89 -14.25
CA ASP A 159 -4.71 3.32 -14.25
C ASP A 159 -5.59 2.42 -13.35
N TYR A 160 -5.34 1.11 -13.37
CA TYR A 160 -6.07 0.17 -12.50
C TYR A 160 -5.71 0.36 -11.03
N ALA A 161 -4.42 0.59 -10.74
CA ALA A 161 -3.93 0.85 -9.39
C ALA A 161 -4.48 2.16 -8.83
N GLU A 162 -4.62 3.20 -9.65
CA GLU A 162 -5.24 4.48 -9.28
C GLU A 162 -6.73 4.31 -8.98
N ASN A 163 -7.48 3.58 -9.81
CA ASN A 163 -8.88 3.27 -9.53
C ASN A 163 -9.04 2.48 -8.22
N ILE A 164 -8.13 1.54 -7.93
CA ILE A 164 -8.12 0.81 -6.66
C ILE A 164 -7.82 1.77 -5.50
N ARG A 165 -6.85 2.69 -5.66
CA ARG A 165 -6.54 3.73 -4.67
C ARG A 165 -7.77 4.59 -4.41
N ASP A 166 -8.46 5.07 -5.43
CA ASP A 166 -9.66 5.91 -5.30
C ASP A 166 -10.74 5.16 -4.52
N PHE A 167 -11.06 3.94 -4.95
CA PHE A 167 -12.04 3.10 -4.26
C PHE A 167 -11.70 2.86 -2.78
N VAL A 168 -10.44 2.55 -2.48
CA VAL A 168 -9.99 2.30 -1.09
C VAL A 168 -10.02 3.59 -0.27
N THR A 169 -9.57 4.71 -0.83
CA THR A 169 -9.56 5.99 -0.12
C THR A 169 -10.98 6.50 0.14
N GLU A 170 -11.90 6.39 -0.81
CA GLU A 170 -13.33 6.70 -0.59
C GLU A 170 -13.94 5.80 0.49
N LEU A 171 -13.62 4.50 0.48
CA LEU A 171 -14.17 3.54 1.45
C LEU A 171 -13.70 3.81 2.89
N PHE A 172 -12.45 4.23 3.08
CA PHE A 172 -11.83 4.34 4.41
C PHE A 172 -11.60 5.76 4.90
N LEU A 173 -11.53 6.73 3.99
CA LEU A 173 -11.08 8.08 4.24
C LEU A 173 -11.92 9.09 3.45
N ASP A 174 -13.22 9.20 3.81
CA ASP A 174 -14.16 10.22 3.30
C ASP A 174 -13.65 11.68 3.45
N TYR A 175 -12.54 11.89 4.17
CA TYR A 175 -11.88 13.18 4.42
C TYR A 175 -10.41 13.22 3.96
N TYR A 176 -9.95 12.30 3.11
CA TYR A 176 -8.58 12.36 2.60
C TYR A 176 -8.40 13.54 1.63
N GLU A 177 -7.74 14.61 2.10
CA GLU A 177 -7.18 15.63 1.21
C GLU A 177 -5.74 15.22 0.83
N PRO A 178 -5.42 15.04 -0.47
CA PRO A 178 -4.04 14.77 -0.94
C PRO A 178 -3.04 15.78 -0.37
N LEU A 179 -1.78 15.39 -0.15
CA LEU A 179 -0.79 16.28 0.45
C LEU A 179 -0.61 17.58 -0.34
N GLU A 180 -0.70 17.49 -1.67
CA GLU A 180 -0.68 18.66 -2.55
C GLU A 180 -1.76 19.68 -2.17
N THR A 181 -3.02 19.24 -2.01
CA THR A 181 -4.12 20.12 -1.58
C THR A 181 -3.91 20.70 -0.18
N GLN A 182 -3.31 19.93 0.75
CA GLN A 182 -2.99 20.43 2.10
C GLN A 182 -1.90 21.51 2.08
N ILE A 183 -0.88 21.35 1.24
CA ILE A 183 0.20 22.34 1.05
C ILE A 183 -0.38 23.61 0.43
N PHE A 184 -1.15 23.50 -0.65
CA PHE A 184 -1.80 24.66 -1.30
C PHE A 184 -2.73 25.43 -0.35
N LYS A 185 -3.51 24.73 0.48
CA LYS A 185 -4.44 25.35 1.44
C LYS A 185 -3.72 26.05 2.60
N LYS A 186 -2.51 25.59 2.95
CA LYS A 186 -1.65 26.26 3.95
C LYS A 186 -0.93 27.50 3.42
N GLY A 187 -1.02 27.80 2.12
CA GLY A 187 -0.45 29.02 1.54
C GLY A 187 1.07 29.09 1.66
N ILE A 188 1.75 27.98 1.34
CA ILE A 188 3.21 27.91 1.16
C ILE A 188 3.50 27.77 -0.34
#